data_AF-A0AA35XIP7-F1
#
_entry.id   AF-A0AA35XIP7-F1
#
_cell.length_a   1.000
_cell.length_b   1.000
_cell.length_c   1.000
_cell.angle_alpha   90.00
_cell.angle_beta   90.00
_cell.angle_gamma   90.00
#
_symmetry.space_group_name_H-M   'P 1'
#
loop_
_entity.id
_entity.type
_entity.pdbx_description
1 polymer ?
#
loop_
_entity_poly.entity_id
_entity_poly.type
_entity_poly.pdbx_seq_one_letter_code
_entity_poly.pdbx_strand_id
1 'polypeptide(L)'
;MIIIIAQDFEKLLRTREAVQFAKMGIKAVALLFSSAFIAIAYAQTGVCTRAEAVTTIGSYYIQTSYYYTYSCGIFGWSRCGSTSYGSALQYRSDTSYNLVYECCAGYHDPAGGISCEPFCEDCDSNHTCIAPYTCICPEGWTGDNCDEDIDECFEGTSNCEQLCTNTNGSYFCTCYDDFSLGLDSHSCLGPPQNVSLNASSSMTLHLDWEGPQLDERDGSVTSYEVNCTSSFGYYHLVSVDVGLLEYDLVNLAPFSNYTCCASALTTNGHSSTVCATEETLQDIPSDVPQNVTVNNHSAYAVIIEWEPPLTPNGIITLYTIYADYNNGTSQEIDVKATDRIYKLNGLSPHQLISINISASTVIGEGPLSSTISERTSQAVPSQVTDFEVSALSPNELLVSWSLPEYHNGILTKYKIVVYNKVYNYTVSLFVPDTSTNVTVSDGIEPFVPYTVVVSAFTHAGEGIALSQIIFSEEGVPSVEPELILSERTDATSLHLLWEALSLEELRGFLDSYVVVFEELNTYQCLDLDPLTSNLF
;
A
#
# COMPACT_ATOMS: atom_id res chain seq x y z
N MET A 1 -75.21 -36.40 -23.14
CA MET A 1 -76.51 -35.85 -22.69
C MET A 1 -76.17 -34.67 -21.80
N ILE A 2 -76.30 -33.39 -22.18
CA ILE A 2 -76.73 -32.71 -23.42
C ILE A 2 -76.28 -31.22 -23.27
N ILE A 3 -75.85 -30.40 -24.24
CA ILE A 3 -75.36 -30.50 -25.64
C ILE A 3 -74.52 -29.17 -25.85
N ILE A 4 -73.28 -29.13 -26.39
CA ILE A 4 -72.91 -29.02 -27.83
C ILE A 4 -73.50 -27.72 -28.47
N ILE A 5 -72.78 -26.80 -29.12
CA ILE A 5 -71.38 -26.73 -29.61
C ILE A 5 -70.92 -25.26 -29.66
N ALA A 6 -69.63 -25.01 -29.40
CA ALA A 6 -68.92 -23.81 -29.85
C ALA A 6 -67.82 -24.25 -30.81
N GLN A 7 -68.16 -24.35 -32.10
CA GLN A 7 -67.27 -24.70 -33.21
C GLN A 7 -67.84 -24.07 -34.49
N ASP A 8 -67.19 -23.01 -34.98
CA ASP A 8 -66.81 -22.82 -36.40
C ASP A 8 -66.17 -21.43 -36.65
N PHE A 9 -65.47 -20.87 -35.65
CA PHE A 9 -64.62 -19.69 -35.82
C PHE A 9 -63.26 -20.03 -36.46
N GLU A 10 -63.25 -20.92 -37.46
CA GLU A 10 -62.03 -21.32 -38.19
C GLU A 10 -62.29 -21.62 -39.68
N LYS A 11 -63.14 -20.82 -40.35
CA LYS A 11 -63.44 -21.10 -41.76
C LYS A 11 -63.78 -19.92 -42.68
N LEU A 12 -63.11 -18.76 -42.53
CA LEU A 12 -63.14 -17.72 -43.59
C LEU A 12 -61.97 -16.71 -43.61
N LEU A 13 -60.73 -17.16 -43.34
CA LEU A 13 -59.51 -16.38 -43.67
C LEU A 13 -58.51 -17.20 -44.50
N ARG A 14 -58.82 -17.37 -45.79
CA ARG A 14 -57.98 -17.79 -46.93
C ARG A 14 -58.91 -17.74 -48.16
N THR A 15 -58.64 -17.00 -49.25
CA THR A 15 -57.39 -16.40 -49.74
C THR A 15 -57.66 -15.17 -50.62
N ARG A 16 -56.66 -14.27 -50.68
CA ARG A 16 -56.27 -13.43 -51.84
C ARG A 16 -57.39 -12.89 -52.75
N GLU A 17 -57.75 -11.63 -52.53
CA GLU A 17 -57.64 -10.61 -53.60
C GLU A 17 -57.53 -9.20 -52.97
N ALA A 18 -56.32 -8.86 -52.55
CA ALA A 18 -55.96 -7.46 -52.37
C ALA A 18 -55.73 -6.82 -53.76
N VAL A 19 -55.91 -5.50 -53.85
CA VAL A 19 -55.66 -4.68 -55.06
C VAL A 19 -56.73 -4.77 -56.16
N GLN A 20 -57.94 -4.23 -55.91
CA GLN A 20 -58.59 -3.43 -56.96
C GLN A 20 -59.52 -2.26 -56.56
N PHE A 21 -59.72 -1.94 -55.27
CA PHE A 21 -60.58 -0.79 -54.87
C PHE A 21 -59.95 0.21 -53.87
N ALA A 22 -58.62 0.30 -53.85
CA ALA A 22 -57.87 1.24 -53.02
C ALA A 22 -57.18 2.35 -53.84
N LYS A 23 -57.94 3.14 -54.61
CA LYS A 23 -57.59 4.50 -55.06
C LYS A 23 -58.77 5.18 -55.81
N MET A 24 -59.08 6.41 -55.36
CA MET A 24 -60.05 7.40 -55.87
C MET A 24 -61.47 7.40 -55.26
N GLY A 25 -61.74 8.45 -54.47
CA GLY A 25 -63.07 8.92 -54.09
C GLY A 25 -63.68 8.23 -52.85
N ILE A 26 -64.25 8.92 -51.86
CA ILE A 26 -64.15 10.33 -51.43
C ILE A 26 -64.67 10.38 -49.97
N LYS A 27 -64.41 11.47 -49.24
CA LYS A 27 -65.06 11.78 -47.95
C LYS A 27 -66.60 11.82 -48.07
N ALA A 28 -67.30 10.68 -47.97
CA ALA A 28 -68.77 10.61 -47.96
C ALA A 28 -69.39 9.25 -47.52
N VAL A 29 -68.69 8.36 -46.80
CA VAL A 29 -69.28 7.09 -46.29
C VAL A 29 -68.87 6.81 -44.83
N ALA A 30 -69.07 7.82 -43.97
CA ALA A 30 -69.07 7.68 -42.50
C ALA A 30 -70.35 8.31 -41.89
N LEU A 31 -71.38 8.48 -42.73
CA LEU A 31 -72.70 8.98 -42.40
C LEU A 31 -73.71 8.09 -43.13
N LEU A 32 -74.23 7.10 -42.39
CA LEU A 32 -75.54 6.44 -42.50
C LEU A 32 -75.46 4.98 -42.07
N PHE A 33 -76.31 4.61 -41.11
CA PHE A 33 -76.51 3.29 -40.48
C PHE A 33 -75.37 2.82 -39.54
N SER A 34 -75.66 2.31 -38.33
CA SER A 34 -76.96 1.99 -37.72
C SER A 34 -77.05 2.37 -36.24
N SER A 35 -77.87 3.39 -35.99
CA SER A 35 -78.72 3.48 -34.81
C SER A 35 -79.71 2.30 -34.76
N ALA A 36 -79.61 1.43 -33.75
CA ALA A 36 -80.68 0.50 -33.37
C ALA A 36 -80.49 -0.07 -31.94
N PHE A 37 -81.16 0.52 -30.95
CA PHE A 37 -81.35 0.01 -29.58
C PHE A 37 -80.04 -0.11 -28.73
N ILE A 38 -80.05 0.08 -27.41
CA ILE A 38 -81.16 -0.01 -26.44
C ILE A 38 -81.32 1.31 -25.66
N ALA A 39 -82.56 1.78 -25.54
CA ALA A 39 -82.95 2.78 -24.56
C ALA A 39 -83.57 2.10 -23.34
N ILE A 40 -82.99 2.31 -22.16
CA ILE A 40 -83.63 2.13 -20.84
C ILE A 40 -83.50 3.50 -20.16
N ALA A 41 -84.47 4.40 -20.28
CA ALA A 41 -85.79 4.34 -19.65
C ALA A 41 -85.75 4.44 -18.11
N TYR A 42 -85.10 5.48 -17.59
CA TYR A 42 -85.50 6.12 -16.33
C TYR A 42 -85.90 7.58 -16.56
N ALA A 43 -87.11 7.76 -17.10
CA ALA A 43 -87.79 9.04 -17.07
C ALA A 43 -88.58 9.12 -15.75
N GLN A 44 -88.15 9.99 -14.82
CA GLN A 44 -88.92 10.21 -13.60
C GLN A 44 -88.88 11.67 -13.12
N THR A 45 -89.99 12.38 -13.38
CA THR A 45 -90.63 13.45 -12.58
C THR A 45 -89.77 14.64 -12.09
N GLY A 46 -90.16 15.91 -12.27
CA GLY A 46 -91.37 16.57 -12.79
C GLY A 46 -91.16 18.10 -12.70
N VAL A 47 -92.08 19.03 -12.98
CA VAL A 47 -93.51 18.98 -13.31
C VAL A 47 -93.80 20.15 -14.28
N CYS A 48 -94.41 19.92 -15.45
CA CYS A 48 -95.00 21.03 -16.21
C CYS A 48 -96.33 21.45 -15.57
N THR A 49 -96.45 22.71 -15.17
CA THR A 49 -97.68 23.24 -14.56
C THR A 49 -98.79 23.44 -15.60
N ARG A 50 -100.02 23.07 -15.22
CA ARG A 50 -101.23 23.19 -16.05
C ARG A 50 -102.00 24.44 -15.63
N ALA A 51 -102.07 25.45 -16.50
CA ALA A 51 -102.95 26.59 -16.34
C ALA A 51 -104.18 26.43 -17.26
N GLU A 52 -105.38 26.50 -16.68
CA GLU A 52 -106.64 26.55 -17.44
C GLU A 52 -107.23 27.96 -17.36
N ALA A 53 -107.62 28.51 -18.52
CA ALA A 53 -108.41 29.73 -18.60
C ALA A 53 -109.72 29.42 -19.34
N VAL A 54 -110.84 29.67 -18.66
CA VAL A 54 -112.19 29.50 -19.24
C VAL A 54 -112.82 30.88 -19.37
N THR A 55 -113.14 31.26 -20.61
CA THR A 55 -113.85 32.50 -20.94
C THR A 55 -115.20 32.15 -21.56
N THR A 56 -116.27 32.73 -21.01
CA THR A 56 -117.65 32.47 -21.44
C THR A 56 -118.14 33.64 -22.31
N ILE A 57 -118.53 33.35 -23.56
CA ILE A 57 -119.17 34.33 -24.45
C ILE A 57 -120.45 33.71 -25.01
N GLY A 58 -121.60 34.11 -24.47
CA GLY A 58 -122.89 33.54 -24.84
C GLY A 58 -123.03 32.07 -24.41
N SER A 59 -123.55 31.23 -25.31
CA SER A 59 -123.89 29.82 -25.05
C SER A 59 -122.82 28.80 -25.45
N TYR A 60 -121.57 29.23 -25.64
CA TYR A 60 -120.45 28.38 -26.07
C TYR A 60 -119.27 28.50 -25.10
N TYR A 61 -118.57 27.39 -24.88
CA TYR A 61 -117.35 27.30 -24.09
C TYR A 61 -116.16 27.00 -25.00
N ILE A 62 -115.06 27.72 -24.82
CA ILE A 62 -113.76 27.42 -25.45
C ILE A 62 -112.84 26.94 -24.33
N GLN A 63 -112.30 25.73 -24.48
CA GLN A 63 -111.35 25.12 -23.54
C GLN A 63 -110.04 24.83 -24.28
N THR A 64 -108.97 25.53 -23.88
CA THR A 64 -107.63 25.37 -24.47
C THR A 64 -106.74 24.63 -23.49
N SER A 65 -106.04 23.59 -23.97
CA SER A 65 -105.12 22.76 -23.17
C SER A 65 -103.74 22.72 -23.83
N TYR A 66 -102.67 22.84 -23.04
CA TYR A 66 -101.28 22.75 -23.51
C TYR A 66 -100.55 21.60 -22.81
N TYR A 67 -99.61 20.96 -23.51
CA TYR A 67 -98.76 19.86 -23.03
C TYR A 67 -97.34 20.01 -23.56
N TYR A 68 -96.33 19.58 -22.80
CA TYR A 68 -94.92 19.50 -23.20
C TYR A 68 -94.28 18.19 -22.74
N THR A 69 -93.27 17.73 -23.49
CA THR A 69 -92.38 16.61 -23.14
C THR A 69 -90.97 16.93 -23.62
N TYR A 70 -89.94 16.53 -22.85
CA TYR A 70 -88.54 16.91 -23.05
C TYR A 70 -87.64 15.73 -23.41
N SER A 71 -86.48 16.04 -24.00
CA SER A 71 -85.29 15.18 -24.01
C SER A 71 -84.05 16.05 -23.80
N CYS A 72 -83.33 15.88 -22.69
CA CYS A 72 -82.05 16.54 -22.46
C CYS A 72 -80.96 15.83 -23.29
N GLY A 73 -80.10 16.60 -23.96
CA GLY A 73 -78.88 16.10 -24.61
C GLY A 73 -77.63 16.60 -23.88
N ILE A 74 -76.44 16.29 -24.41
CA ILE A 74 -75.12 16.56 -23.80
C ILE A 74 -74.93 18.02 -23.35
N PHE A 75 -75.61 18.98 -23.99
CA PHE A 75 -75.53 20.41 -23.67
C PHE A 75 -76.50 20.90 -22.57
N GLY A 76 -77.18 20.02 -21.82
CA GLY A 76 -77.87 20.37 -20.56
C GLY A 76 -79.15 21.22 -20.64
N TRP A 77 -79.56 21.69 -21.83
CA TRP A 77 -80.73 22.58 -21.97
C TRP A 77 -82.08 21.86 -22.07
N SER A 78 -83.07 22.42 -21.37
CA SER A 78 -84.49 22.17 -21.62
C SER A 78 -85.14 23.38 -22.30
N ARG A 79 -86.03 23.15 -23.29
CA ARG A 79 -86.75 24.23 -24.01
C ARG A 79 -88.25 24.11 -23.83
N CYS A 80 -88.86 25.06 -23.11
CA CYS A 80 -90.30 25.16 -23.00
C CYS A 80 -90.84 26.13 -24.08
N GLY A 81 -91.66 25.64 -25.02
CA GLY A 81 -92.26 26.50 -26.04
C GLY A 81 -92.98 25.75 -27.16
N SER A 82 -94.19 26.20 -27.51
CA SER A 82 -95.01 25.62 -28.59
C SER A 82 -95.58 26.70 -29.50
N THR A 83 -95.76 26.33 -30.77
CA THR A 83 -96.62 27.02 -31.73
C THR A 83 -97.25 26.00 -32.66
N SER A 84 -98.58 25.99 -32.74
CA SER A 84 -99.33 25.68 -33.97
C SER A 84 -100.80 26.13 -33.80
N TYR A 85 -101.44 26.51 -34.91
CA TYR A 85 -102.74 27.20 -34.93
C TYR A 85 -103.85 26.33 -35.56
N GLY A 86 -105.10 26.59 -35.15
CA GLY A 86 -106.33 26.21 -35.86
C GLY A 86 -107.35 27.34 -35.78
N SER A 87 -107.90 27.76 -36.92
CA SER A 87 -108.73 28.98 -37.11
C SER A 87 -110.18 28.84 -36.54
N ALA A 88 -110.97 29.89 -36.28
CA ALA A 88 -111.12 31.13 -37.06
C ALA A 88 -111.72 32.37 -36.31
N LEU A 89 -111.67 33.53 -37.00
CA LEU A 89 -112.40 34.80 -36.76
C LEU A 89 -111.93 35.77 -35.63
N GLN A 90 -110.68 36.21 -35.78
CA GLN A 90 -110.24 37.62 -35.83
C GLN A 90 -110.94 38.71 -34.97
N TYR A 91 -110.24 39.22 -33.95
CA TYR A 91 -109.64 40.57 -33.99
C TYR A 91 -108.40 40.66 -33.07
N ARG A 92 -107.54 41.68 -33.30
CA ARG A 92 -106.13 41.73 -32.84
C ARG A 92 -105.93 42.39 -31.46
N SER A 93 -105.16 41.74 -30.58
CA SER A 93 -104.21 42.37 -29.66
C SER A 93 -103.04 41.41 -29.36
N ASP A 94 -101.85 41.96 -29.10
CA ASP A 94 -100.59 41.24 -29.24
C ASP A 94 -100.33 40.14 -28.19
N THR A 95 -99.86 38.98 -28.66
CA THR A 95 -99.24 37.95 -27.83
C THR A 95 -97.73 38.09 -27.91
N SER A 96 -97.10 38.56 -26.82
CA SER A 96 -95.65 38.42 -26.62
C SER A 96 -95.34 37.05 -26.04
N TYR A 97 -94.22 36.46 -26.48
CA TYR A 97 -93.72 35.19 -25.98
C TYR A 97 -92.53 35.46 -25.06
N ASN A 98 -92.58 34.96 -23.82
CA ASN A 98 -91.42 34.97 -22.93
C ASN A 98 -90.83 33.55 -22.91
N LEU A 99 -89.62 33.38 -23.43
CA LEU A 99 -88.89 32.10 -23.42
C LEU A 99 -88.01 32.05 -22.19
N VAL A 100 -88.40 31.23 -21.23
CA VAL A 100 -87.57 30.87 -20.06
C VAL A 100 -86.83 29.58 -20.41
N TYR A 101 -85.51 29.58 -20.22
CA TYR A 101 -84.66 28.40 -20.33
C TYR A 101 -84.24 28.00 -18.91
N GLU A 102 -84.34 26.70 -18.61
CA GLU A 102 -83.92 26.13 -17.32
C GLU A 102 -82.99 24.94 -17.61
N CYS A 103 -81.88 24.86 -16.88
CA CYS A 103 -80.93 23.76 -16.97
C CYS A 103 -81.58 22.45 -16.48
N CYS A 104 -81.24 21.32 -17.12
CA CYS A 104 -81.70 20.00 -16.67
C CYS A 104 -81.09 19.66 -15.29
N ALA A 105 -81.74 18.75 -14.54
CA ALA A 105 -81.22 18.29 -13.25
C ALA A 105 -79.78 17.76 -13.39
N GLY A 106 -78.89 18.16 -12.47
CA GLY A 106 -77.45 17.90 -12.59
C GLY A 106 -76.67 18.95 -13.40
N TYR A 107 -77.27 20.09 -13.78
CA TYR A 107 -76.58 21.25 -14.36
C TYR A 107 -77.04 22.55 -13.65
N HIS A 108 -76.16 23.57 -13.61
CA HIS A 108 -76.47 24.90 -13.06
C HIS A 108 -76.14 26.05 -14.04
N ASP A 109 -76.75 27.21 -13.80
CA ASP A 109 -76.44 28.47 -14.49
C ASP A 109 -75.53 29.33 -13.58
N PRO A 110 -74.25 29.57 -13.95
CA PRO A 110 -73.34 30.36 -13.12
C PRO A 110 -73.62 31.88 -13.10
N ALA A 111 -74.36 32.43 -14.08
CA ALA A 111 -74.35 33.88 -14.31
C ALA A 111 -75.57 34.50 -15.04
N GLY A 112 -76.70 33.79 -15.17
CA GLY A 112 -77.89 34.30 -15.87
C GLY A 112 -77.77 34.25 -17.40
N GLY A 113 -76.95 33.33 -17.91
CA GLY A 113 -76.54 33.26 -19.32
C GLY A 113 -77.12 32.07 -20.08
N ILE A 114 -76.85 32.01 -21.39
CA ILE A 114 -77.19 30.83 -22.23
C ILE A 114 -76.08 29.77 -22.16
N SER A 115 -75.48 29.54 -20.98
CA SER A 115 -74.56 28.41 -20.70
C SER A 115 -74.99 27.66 -19.43
N CYS A 116 -75.20 26.34 -19.53
CA CYS A 116 -75.47 25.44 -18.40
C CYS A 116 -74.23 24.57 -18.17
N GLU A 117 -73.71 24.55 -16.96
CA GLU A 117 -72.51 23.78 -16.58
C GLU A 117 -72.91 22.57 -15.72
N PRO A 118 -72.31 21.38 -15.93
CA PRO A 118 -72.66 20.17 -15.19
C PRO A 118 -72.23 20.27 -13.71
N PHE A 119 -73.08 19.76 -12.82
CA PHE A 119 -72.79 19.58 -11.41
C PHE A 119 -72.08 18.23 -11.22
N CYS A 120 -70.77 18.28 -10.99
CA CYS A 120 -69.98 17.14 -10.56
C CYS A 120 -69.73 17.26 -9.04
N GLU A 121 -70.31 16.35 -8.26
CA GLU A 121 -70.03 16.20 -6.82
C GLU A 121 -68.74 15.37 -6.71
N ASP A 122 -67.66 15.95 -6.18
CA ASP A 122 -66.36 15.33 -5.92
C ASP A 122 -65.54 14.75 -7.12
N CYS A 123 -65.53 15.36 -8.33
CA CYS A 123 -64.31 15.23 -9.16
C CYS A 123 -63.18 16.01 -8.45
N ASP A 124 -62.05 15.40 -8.10
CA ASP A 124 -60.96 16.08 -7.37
C ASP A 124 -60.37 17.27 -8.18
N SER A 125 -59.61 18.12 -7.52
CA SER A 125 -59.20 19.50 -7.88
C SER A 125 -58.44 19.74 -9.21
N ASN A 126 -58.29 18.74 -10.09
CA ASN A 126 -57.55 18.83 -11.35
C ASN A 126 -58.29 18.25 -12.59
N HIS A 127 -59.60 17.97 -12.49
CA HIS A 127 -60.37 17.25 -13.51
C HIS A 127 -61.23 18.11 -14.45
N THR A 128 -61.59 17.58 -15.62
CA THR A 128 -62.54 18.19 -16.56
C THR A 128 -63.87 17.43 -16.57
N CYS A 129 -64.91 18.02 -15.98
CA CYS A 129 -66.29 17.50 -15.97
C CYS A 129 -66.97 17.77 -17.32
N ILE A 130 -67.38 16.72 -18.04
CA ILE A 130 -67.99 16.83 -19.39
C ILE A 130 -69.49 16.55 -19.43
N ALA A 131 -70.01 15.86 -18.42
CA ALA A 131 -71.43 15.60 -18.18
C ALA A 131 -71.65 15.33 -16.68
N PRO A 132 -72.88 15.37 -16.15
CA PRO A 132 -73.16 15.07 -14.75
C PRO A 132 -72.75 13.63 -14.45
N TYR A 133 -71.97 13.41 -13.39
CA TYR A 133 -71.40 12.11 -13.02
C TYR A 133 -70.52 11.50 -14.13
N THR A 134 -69.74 12.33 -14.85
CA THR A 134 -68.77 11.85 -15.84
C THR A 134 -67.57 12.81 -15.92
N CYS A 135 -66.52 12.49 -15.15
CA CYS A 135 -65.22 13.15 -15.23
C CYS A 135 -64.39 12.54 -16.40
N ILE A 136 -63.49 13.31 -17.03
CA ILE A 136 -62.36 12.72 -17.79
C ILE A 136 -61.20 12.54 -16.82
N CYS A 137 -60.74 11.31 -16.66
CA CYS A 137 -59.63 10.99 -15.76
C CYS A 137 -58.26 11.31 -16.38
N PRO A 138 -57.28 11.75 -15.57
CA PRO A 138 -55.89 11.82 -15.99
C PRO A 138 -55.34 10.41 -16.30
N GLU A 139 -54.21 10.36 -17.01
CA GLU A 139 -53.47 9.10 -17.21
C GLU A 139 -53.13 8.47 -15.85
N GLY A 140 -53.28 7.14 -15.74
CA GLY A 140 -53.14 6.38 -14.49
C GLY A 140 -54.41 6.23 -13.65
N TRP A 141 -55.55 6.84 -14.03
CA TRP A 141 -56.78 6.84 -13.22
C TRP A 141 -58.04 6.40 -13.98
N THR A 142 -58.96 5.74 -13.27
CA THR A 142 -60.23 5.20 -13.78
C THR A 142 -61.36 5.34 -12.73
N GLY A 143 -62.54 4.80 -13.04
CA GLY A 143 -63.76 4.95 -12.24
C GLY A 143 -64.56 6.20 -12.57
N ASP A 144 -65.83 6.25 -12.16
CA ASP A 144 -66.76 7.34 -12.52
C ASP A 144 -66.34 8.71 -11.95
N ASN A 145 -65.57 8.72 -10.84
CA ASN A 145 -65.05 9.92 -10.18
C ASN A 145 -63.52 10.08 -10.29
N CYS A 146 -62.83 9.20 -11.03
CA CYS A 146 -61.36 9.17 -11.15
C CYS A 146 -60.63 8.91 -9.82
N ASP A 147 -61.24 8.11 -8.94
CA ASP A 147 -60.76 7.72 -7.62
C ASP A 147 -60.20 6.28 -7.58
N GLU A 148 -60.34 5.52 -8.68
CA GLU A 148 -59.73 4.19 -8.84
C GLU A 148 -58.39 4.30 -9.59
N ASP A 149 -57.34 3.75 -8.98
CA ASP A 149 -56.01 3.62 -9.57
C ASP A 149 -55.99 2.57 -10.70
N ILE A 150 -55.34 2.85 -11.82
CA ILE A 150 -55.12 1.85 -12.88
C ILE A 150 -53.84 1.08 -12.54
N ASP A 151 -53.96 -0.16 -12.08
CA ASP A 151 -52.78 -1.02 -11.87
C ASP A 151 -52.21 -1.50 -13.22
N GLU A 152 -51.30 -0.73 -13.82
CA GLU A 152 -50.70 -1.07 -15.12
C GLU A 152 -49.81 -2.31 -15.06
N CYS A 153 -49.38 -2.72 -13.86
CA CYS A 153 -48.65 -3.97 -13.63
C CYS A 153 -49.58 -5.18 -13.72
N PHE A 154 -50.81 -5.08 -13.19
CA PHE A 154 -51.83 -6.13 -13.27
C PHE A 154 -52.45 -6.23 -14.67
N GLU A 155 -52.76 -5.10 -15.29
CA GLU A 155 -53.30 -5.05 -16.67
C GLU A 155 -52.25 -5.37 -17.74
N GLY A 156 -50.96 -5.41 -17.38
CA GLY A 156 -49.86 -5.72 -18.29
C GLY A 156 -49.58 -4.62 -19.32
N THR A 157 -50.03 -3.40 -19.05
CA THR A 157 -49.87 -2.21 -19.91
C THR A 157 -48.62 -1.41 -19.59
N SER A 158 -47.93 -1.73 -18.49
CA SER A 158 -46.72 -1.04 -18.02
C SER A 158 -45.49 -1.17 -18.93
N ASN A 159 -45.43 -2.16 -19.83
CA ASN A 159 -44.28 -2.44 -20.71
C ASN A 159 -42.92 -2.63 -20.00
N CYS A 160 -42.85 -2.72 -18.67
CA CYS A 160 -41.63 -3.04 -17.94
C CYS A 160 -41.08 -4.39 -18.42
N GLU A 161 -39.77 -4.45 -18.70
CA GLU A 161 -39.16 -5.69 -19.16
C GLU A 161 -39.12 -6.77 -18.06
N GLN A 162 -38.84 -6.36 -16.81
CA GLN A 162 -38.59 -7.26 -15.68
C GLN A 162 -39.61 -7.07 -14.55
N LEU A 163 -39.37 -6.18 -13.59
CA LEU A 163 -40.30 -5.92 -12.48
C LEU A 163 -41.08 -4.62 -12.71
N CYS A 164 -42.36 -4.65 -12.37
CA CYS A 164 -43.25 -3.50 -12.33
C CYS A 164 -43.73 -3.31 -10.89
N THR A 165 -43.66 -2.08 -10.38
CA THR A 165 -44.26 -1.72 -9.09
C THR A 165 -45.33 -0.66 -9.33
N ASN A 166 -46.58 -1.00 -9.04
CA ASN A 166 -47.70 -0.07 -9.14
C ASN A 166 -47.66 0.96 -8.00
N THR A 167 -48.07 2.18 -8.28
CA THR A 167 -48.21 3.29 -7.33
C THR A 167 -49.46 4.09 -7.66
N ASN A 168 -49.99 4.83 -6.68
CA ASN A 168 -51.27 5.50 -6.83
C ASN A 168 -51.23 6.60 -7.93
N GLY A 169 -51.77 6.28 -9.11
CA GLY A 169 -51.79 7.10 -10.33
C GLY A 169 -50.62 6.90 -11.30
N SER A 170 -49.76 5.89 -11.12
CA SER A 170 -48.61 5.63 -12.00
C SER A 170 -47.87 4.33 -11.63
N TYR A 171 -46.94 3.87 -12.46
CA TYR A 171 -46.05 2.75 -12.14
C TYR A 171 -44.57 3.16 -12.29
N PHE A 172 -43.68 2.35 -11.73
CA PHE A 172 -42.26 2.40 -12.09
C PHE A 172 -41.69 0.99 -12.30
N CYS A 173 -40.81 0.88 -13.27
CA CYS A 173 -40.10 -0.36 -13.57
C CYS A 173 -38.83 -0.47 -12.71
N THR A 174 -38.48 -1.71 -12.35
CA THR A 174 -37.20 -2.06 -11.73
C THR A 174 -36.66 -3.34 -12.35
N CYS A 175 -35.35 -3.54 -12.22
CA CYS A 175 -34.67 -4.71 -12.76
C CYS A 175 -34.27 -5.69 -11.64
N TYR A 176 -33.99 -6.94 -12.02
CA TYR A 176 -33.37 -7.90 -11.12
C TYR A 176 -31.97 -7.45 -10.70
N ASP A 177 -31.43 -8.05 -9.64
CA ASP A 177 -30.03 -7.89 -9.26
C ASP A 177 -29.13 -8.17 -10.48
N ASP A 178 -28.01 -7.44 -10.55
CA ASP A 178 -27.07 -7.39 -11.68
C ASP A 178 -27.54 -6.69 -12.97
N PHE A 179 -28.75 -6.13 -13.04
CA PHE A 179 -29.23 -5.32 -14.19
C PHE A 179 -29.41 -3.83 -13.83
N SER A 180 -29.21 -2.93 -14.80
CA SER A 180 -29.47 -1.49 -14.63
C SER A 180 -30.68 -1.03 -15.46
N LEU A 181 -31.52 -0.16 -14.90
CA LEU A 181 -32.66 0.40 -15.61
C LEU A 181 -32.19 1.38 -16.70
N GLY A 182 -32.69 1.19 -17.92
CA GLY A 182 -32.38 2.03 -19.07
C GLY A 182 -32.94 3.45 -18.96
N LEU A 183 -32.43 4.34 -19.83
CA LEU A 183 -32.87 5.73 -19.99
C LEU A 183 -34.33 5.86 -20.47
N ASP A 184 -34.89 4.79 -21.05
CA ASP A 184 -36.31 4.68 -21.37
C ASP A 184 -37.19 4.42 -20.12
N SER A 185 -36.58 4.13 -18.97
CA SER A 185 -37.22 3.73 -17.70
C SER A 185 -38.02 2.42 -17.76
N HIS A 186 -37.78 1.57 -18.76
CA HIS A 186 -38.54 0.32 -18.99
C HIS A 186 -37.66 -0.91 -19.25
N SER A 187 -36.55 -0.74 -19.97
CA SER A 187 -35.62 -1.82 -20.32
C SER A 187 -34.54 -2.01 -19.24
N CYS A 188 -33.97 -3.20 -19.16
CA CYS A 188 -33.05 -3.64 -18.12
C CYS A 188 -31.75 -4.16 -18.73
N LEU A 189 -30.69 -3.37 -18.61
CA LEU A 189 -29.42 -3.59 -19.30
C LEU A 189 -28.51 -4.54 -18.50
N GLY A 190 -28.37 -5.76 -19.00
CA GLY A 190 -27.48 -6.78 -18.45
C GLY A 190 -25.99 -6.45 -18.67
N PRO A 191 -25.08 -6.93 -17.80
CA PRO A 191 -23.66 -6.63 -17.87
C PRO A 191 -22.92 -7.49 -18.92
N PRO A 192 -21.68 -7.13 -19.28
CA PRO A 192 -20.77 -8.04 -19.97
C PRO A 192 -20.62 -9.37 -19.23
N GLN A 193 -20.53 -10.47 -19.99
CA GLN A 193 -20.40 -11.84 -19.47
C GLN A 193 -18.95 -12.28 -19.43
N ASN A 194 -18.65 -13.35 -18.69
CA ASN A 194 -17.34 -14.00 -18.65
C ASN A 194 -16.15 -13.03 -18.45
N VAL A 195 -16.34 -11.93 -17.71
CA VAL A 195 -15.29 -10.95 -17.44
C VAL A 195 -14.16 -11.63 -16.68
N SER A 196 -13.01 -11.69 -17.33
CA SER A 196 -11.83 -12.45 -16.95
C SER A 196 -10.64 -11.49 -16.94
N LEU A 197 -9.86 -11.52 -15.87
CA LEU A 197 -8.63 -10.75 -15.73
C LEU A 197 -7.51 -11.75 -15.49
N ASN A 198 -6.38 -11.61 -16.16
CA ASN A 198 -5.26 -12.55 -16.09
C ASN A 198 -3.92 -11.80 -16.06
N ALA A 199 -2.99 -12.25 -15.22
CA ALA A 199 -1.64 -11.67 -15.17
C ALA A 199 -0.76 -12.14 -16.33
N SER A 200 -0.45 -11.23 -17.26
CA SER A 200 0.37 -11.51 -18.44
C SER A 200 1.86 -11.19 -18.21
N SER A 201 2.19 -10.27 -17.29
CA SER A 201 3.55 -10.02 -16.80
C SER A 201 3.54 -9.38 -15.40
N SER A 202 4.70 -8.94 -14.92
CA SER A 202 4.81 -8.11 -13.72
C SER A 202 4.22 -6.70 -13.88
N MET A 203 4.08 -6.21 -15.11
CA MET A 203 3.60 -4.84 -15.38
C MET A 203 2.36 -4.78 -16.27
N THR A 204 1.75 -5.94 -16.57
CA THR A 204 0.60 -6.05 -17.47
C THR A 204 -0.44 -7.06 -16.98
N LEU A 205 -1.72 -6.69 -17.11
CA LEU A 205 -2.86 -7.58 -16.93
C LEU A 205 -3.70 -7.57 -18.22
N HIS A 206 -4.13 -8.74 -18.65
CA HIS A 206 -5.02 -8.92 -19.79
C HIS A 206 -6.46 -9.05 -19.26
N LEU A 207 -7.36 -8.16 -19.69
CA LEU A 207 -8.79 -8.21 -19.38
C LEU A 207 -9.54 -8.66 -20.63
N ASP A 208 -10.36 -9.71 -20.53
CA ASP A 208 -11.22 -10.23 -21.59
C ASP A 208 -12.67 -10.38 -21.11
N TRP A 209 -13.64 -10.25 -22.02
CA TRP A 209 -15.07 -10.38 -21.71
C TRP A 209 -15.89 -10.81 -22.92
N GLU A 210 -17.09 -11.31 -22.67
CA GLU A 210 -18.14 -11.50 -23.67
C GLU A 210 -19.17 -10.37 -23.58
N GLY A 211 -19.81 -10.04 -24.71
CA GLY A 211 -20.86 -9.02 -24.73
C GLY A 211 -22.06 -9.39 -23.84
N PRO A 212 -22.87 -8.41 -23.40
CA PRO A 212 -24.12 -8.69 -22.70
C PRO A 212 -25.08 -9.50 -23.58
N GLN A 213 -25.94 -10.32 -22.97
CA GLN A 213 -27.15 -10.80 -23.65
C GLN A 213 -28.08 -9.59 -23.84
N LEU A 214 -28.52 -9.34 -25.07
CA LEU A 214 -29.41 -8.22 -25.40
C LEU A 214 -30.64 -8.70 -26.18
N ASP A 215 -31.80 -8.24 -25.75
CA ASP A 215 -33.08 -8.30 -26.47
C ASP A 215 -33.21 -7.12 -27.46
N GLU A 216 -34.18 -7.17 -28.38
CA GLU A 216 -34.44 -6.08 -29.34
C GLU A 216 -34.83 -4.74 -28.67
N ARG A 217 -35.18 -4.75 -27.38
CA ARG A 217 -35.62 -3.58 -26.60
C ARG A 217 -34.46 -2.81 -25.96
N ASP A 218 -33.39 -3.50 -25.62
CA ASP A 218 -32.25 -3.00 -24.83
C ASP A 218 -31.38 -2.00 -25.61
N GLY A 219 -31.58 -1.95 -26.93
CA GLY A 219 -30.80 -1.15 -27.85
C GLY A 219 -29.48 -1.81 -28.24
N SER A 220 -28.65 -1.11 -29.01
CA SER A 220 -27.35 -1.61 -29.44
C SER A 220 -26.22 -1.13 -28.53
N VAL A 221 -25.27 -1.99 -28.19
CA VAL A 221 -23.99 -1.56 -27.60
C VAL A 221 -23.31 -0.56 -28.54
N THR A 222 -22.78 0.52 -27.97
CA THR A 222 -22.07 1.60 -28.66
C THR A 222 -20.58 1.62 -28.31
N SER A 223 -20.23 1.20 -27.09
CA SER A 223 -18.86 0.94 -26.61
C SER A 223 -18.93 0.13 -25.31
N TYR A 224 -17.78 -0.39 -24.87
CA TYR A 224 -17.60 -0.89 -23.50
C TYR A 224 -16.84 0.16 -22.68
N GLU A 225 -17.10 0.25 -21.38
CA GLU A 225 -16.31 1.03 -20.44
C GLU A 225 -15.58 0.09 -19.48
N VAL A 226 -14.27 0.27 -19.37
CA VAL A 226 -13.39 -0.48 -18.46
C VAL A 226 -12.85 0.49 -17.42
N ASN A 227 -13.14 0.21 -16.15
CA ASN A 227 -12.72 0.98 -14.98
C ASN A 227 -11.86 0.09 -14.07
N CYS A 228 -10.58 0.40 -13.96
CA CYS A 228 -9.62 -0.37 -13.17
C CYS A 228 -9.04 0.44 -12.02
N THR A 229 -9.01 -0.16 -10.84
CA THR A 229 -8.62 0.49 -9.58
C THR A 229 -7.69 -0.38 -8.75
N SER A 230 -6.99 0.23 -7.80
CA SER A 230 -6.25 -0.50 -6.76
C SER A 230 -6.27 0.23 -5.41
N SER A 231 -6.00 -0.51 -4.33
CA SER A 231 -6.01 -0.05 -2.94
C SER A 231 -5.01 1.08 -2.65
N PHE A 232 -3.93 1.19 -3.42
CA PHE A 232 -2.96 2.29 -3.35
C PHE A 232 -3.32 3.52 -4.22
N GLY A 233 -4.56 3.60 -4.72
CA GLY A 233 -5.08 4.78 -5.41
C GLY A 233 -4.79 4.85 -6.91
N TYR A 234 -4.42 3.72 -7.53
CA TYR A 234 -4.46 3.62 -9.00
C TYR A 234 -5.91 3.74 -9.49
N TYR A 235 -6.10 4.47 -10.59
CA TYR A 235 -7.38 4.63 -11.27
C TYR A 235 -7.13 4.78 -12.78
N HIS A 236 -7.82 3.98 -13.57
CA HIS A 236 -7.78 4.02 -15.04
C HIS A 236 -9.18 3.78 -15.60
N LEU A 237 -9.65 4.66 -16.49
CA LEU A 237 -10.94 4.56 -17.14
C LEU A 237 -10.75 4.71 -18.65
N VAL A 238 -11.28 3.75 -19.42
CA VAL A 238 -11.17 3.74 -20.89
C VAL A 238 -12.49 3.27 -21.51
N SER A 239 -12.84 3.87 -22.65
CA SER A 239 -13.92 3.38 -23.51
C SER A 239 -13.31 2.57 -24.67
N VAL A 240 -13.81 1.36 -24.87
CA VAL A 240 -13.33 0.36 -25.83
C VAL A 240 -14.40 0.16 -26.92
N ASP A 241 -13.96 0.11 -28.18
CA ASP A 241 -14.85 -0.06 -29.32
C ASP A 241 -15.53 -1.44 -29.34
N VAL A 242 -16.75 -1.53 -29.87
CA VAL A 242 -17.55 -2.76 -29.89
C VAL A 242 -16.95 -3.90 -30.72
N GLY A 243 -15.98 -3.60 -31.58
CA GLY A 243 -15.20 -4.60 -32.32
C GLY A 243 -14.11 -5.29 -31.48
N LEU A 244 -13.88 -4.86 -30.24
CA LEU A 244 -12.88 -5.41 -29.32
C LEU A 244 -13.57 -5.92 -28.04
N LEU A 245 -13.15 -7.12 -27.62
CA LEU A 245 -13.65 -7.84 -26.44
C LEU A 245 -12.51 -8.16 -25.44
N GLU A 246 -11.38 -7.47 -25.62
CA GLU A 246 -10.16 -7.63 -24.83
C GLU A 246 -9.50 -6.25 -24.63
N TYR A 247 -8.76 -6.09 -23.54
CA TYR A 247 -7.99 -4.89 -23.22
C TYR A 247 -6.77 -5.21 -22.35
N ASP A 248 -5.57 -4.88 -22.83
CA ASP A 248 -4.34 -4.99 -22.03
C ASP A 248 -4.12 -3.72 -21.20
N LEU A 249 -4.10 -3.90 -19.87
CA LEU A 249 -3.55 -2.91 -18.95
C LEU A 249 -2.04 -3.01 -18.92
N VAL A 250 -1.37 -1.86 -18.96
CA VAL A 250 0.10 -1.75 -19.03
C VAL A 250 0.63 -0.69 -18.07
N ASN A 251 1.94 -0.74 -17.78
CA ASN A 251 2.63 0.12 -16.80
C ASN A 251 2.08 -0.02 -15.37
N LEU A 252 1.70 -1.24 -15.01
CA LEU A 252 1.25 -1.59 -13.67
C LEU A 252 2.45 -1.80 -12.72
N ALA A 253 2.19 -1.72 -11.42
CA ALA A 253 3.16 -2.09 -10.39
C ALA A 253 3.27 -3.63 -10.30
N PRO A 254 4.48 -4.19 -10.16
CA PRO A 254 4.67 -5.61 -9.87
C PRO A 254 4.06 -6.06 -8.55
N PHE A 255 3.71 -7.34 -8.48
CA PHE A 255 3.18 -8.02 -7.28
C PHE A 255 2.12 -7.20 -6.53
N SER A 256 1.15 -6.71 -7.29
CA SER A 256 0.15 -5.73 -6.84
C SER A 256 -1.24 -6.13 -7.34
N ASN A 257 -2.23 -6.04 -6.45
CA ASN A 257 -3.61 -6.40 -6.74
C ASN A 257 -4.35 -5.25 -7.45
N TYR A 258 -5.05 -5.57 -8.53
CA TYR A 258 -5.90 -4.64 -9.29
C TYR A 258 -7.30 -5.22 -9.46
N THR A 259 -8.31 -4.36 -9.41
CA THR A 259 -9.70 -4.72 -9.69
C THR A 259 -10.17 -3.95 -10.91
N CYS A 260 -10.53 -4.66 -11.97
CA CYS A 260 -11.07 -4.13 -13.22
C CYS A 260 -12.54 -4.48 -13.36
N CYS A 261 -13.36 -3.47 -13.63
CA CYS A 261 -14.80 -3.59 -13.87
C CYS A 261 -15.13 -3.21 -15.31
N ALA A 262 -15.95 -4.02 -15.98
CA ALA A 262 -16.44 -3.76 -17.33
C ALA A 262 -17.97 -3.55 -17.33
N SER A 263 -18.42 -2.56 -18.10
CA SER A 263 -19.84 -2.32 -18.44
C SER A 263 -20.00 -2.04 -19.94
N ALA A 264 -21.19 -2.28 -20.48
CA ALA A 264 -21.57 -1.91 -21.84
C ALA A 264 -22.33 -0.58 -21.84
N LEU A 265 -21.96 0.35 -22.71
CA LEU A 265 -22.72 1.56 -22.98
C LEU A 265 -23.61 1.32 -24.19
N THR A 266 -24.92 1.22 -23.99
CA THR A 266 -25.93 1.05 -25.03
C THR A 266 -26.54 2.39 -25.45
N THR A 267 -27.36 2.39 -26.51
CA THR A 267 -28.22 3.54 -26.84
C THR A 267 -29.21 3.90 -25.72
N ASN A 268 -29.51 2.95 -24.84
CA ASN A 268 -30.45 3.09 -23.73
C ASN A 268 -29.73 3.32 -22.38
N GLY A 269 -28.41 3.55 -22.36
CA GLY A 269 -27.63 3.86 -21.16
C GLY A 269 -26.57 2.82 -20.81
N HIS A 270 -25.97 2.96 -19.62
CA HIS A 270 -24.92 2.05 -19.13
C HIS A 270 -25.56 0.79 -18.53
N SER A 271 -25.04 -0.38 -18.87
CA SER A 271 -25.33 -1.62 -18.17
C SER A 271 -24.82 -1.59 -16.73
N SER A 272 -25.22 -2.60 -15.95
CA SER A 272 -24.49 -2.97 -14.74
C SER A 272 -23.01 -3.29 -15.05
N THR A 273 -22.16 -3.21 -14.02
CA THR A 273 -20.72 -3.46 -14.09
C THR A 273 -20.38 -4.81 -13.47
N VAL A 274 -19.58 -5.64 -14.14
CA VAL A 274 -18.99 -6.87 -13.58
C VAL A 274 -17.49 -6.66 -13.38
N CYS A 275 -16.97 -7.07 -12.21
CA CYS A 275 -15.58 -6.85 -11.82
C CYS A 275 -14.80 -8.15 -11.63
N ALA A 276 -13.54 -8.15 -12.05
CA ALA A 276 -12.55 -9.19 -11.78
C ALA A 276 -11.34 -8.58 -11.05
N THR A 277 -10.66 -9.37 -10.21
CA THR A 277 -9.50 -8.94 -9.41
C THR A 277 -8.37 -9.91 -9.60
N GLU A 278 -7.16 -9.42 -9.88
CA GLU A 278 -5.94 -10.23 -10.02
C GLU A 278 -4.70 -9.50 -9.50
N GLU A 279 -3.66 -10.28 -9.22
CA GLU A 279 -2.34 -9.80 -8.81
C GLU A 279 -1.36 -9.88 -9.99
N THR A 280 -0.64 -8.79 -10.28
CA THR A 280 0.45 -8.79 -11.27
C THR A 280 1.56 -9.76 -10.85
N LEU A 281 2.28 -10.32 -11.82
CA LEU A 281 3.36 -11.27 -11.49
C LEU A 281 4.48 -10.58 -10.69
N GLN A 282 5.28 -11.41 -10.00
CA GLN A 282 6.50 -10.94 -9.34
C GLN A 282 7.54 -10.47 -10.35
N ASP A 283 8.42 -9.58 -9.92
CA ASP A 283 9.61 -9.14 -10.64
C ASP A 283 10.85 -9.18 -9.73
N ILE A 284 12.01 -8.76 -10.22
CA ILE A 284 13.17 -8.46 -9.37
C ILE A 284 12.90 -7.22 -8.49
N PRO A 285 13.47 -7.14 -7.27
CA PRO A 285 13.41 -5.92 -6.46
C PRO A 285 14.00 -4.74 -7.24
N SER A 286 13.28 -3.62 -7.31
CA SER A 286 13.78 -2.38 -7.97
C SER A 286 14.51 -1.45 -7.00
N ASP A 287 14.51 -1.76 -5.71
CA ASP A 287 15.13 -0.99 -4.64
C ASP A 287 16.08 -1.89 -3.82
N VAL A 288 17.06 -1.26 -3.18
CA VAL A 288 18.09 -1.92 -2.38
C VAL A 288 17.58 -2.23 -0.97
N PRO A 289 18.23 -3.14 -0.22
CA PRO A 289 18.02 -3.25 1.23
C PRO A 289 18.24 -1.89 1.91
N GLN A 290 17.36 -1.54 2.84
CA GLN A 290 17.34 -0.23 3.49
C GLN A 290 18.18 -0.23 4.77
N ASN A 291 18.57 0.96 5.24
CA ASN A 291 19.28 1.15 6.51
C ASN A 291 20.51 0.24 6.71
N VAL A 292 21.23 -0.10 5.63
CA VAL A 292 22.39 -0.97 5.69
C VAL A 292 23.48 -0.31 6.55
N THR A 293 23.91 -0.99 7.60
CA THR A 293 25.03 -0.57 8.45
C THR A 293 26.03 -1.71 8.62
N VAL A 294 27.31 -1.34 8.76
CA VAL A 294 28.41 -2.27 9.03
C VAL A 294 29.12 -1.76 10.28
N ASN A 295 29.00 -2.51 11.36
CA ASN A 295 29.52 -2.14 12.67
C ASN A 295 30.71 -3.04 13.04
N ASN A 296 31.79 -2.45 13.56
CA ASN A 296 32.90 -3.24 14.08
C ASN A 296 32.52 -3.92 15.40
N HIS A 297 32.68 -5.25 15.46
CA HIS A 297 32.34 -6.03 16.65
C HIS A 297 33.58 -6.53 17.39
N SER A 298 34.62 -6.93 16.64
CA SER A 298 35.90 -7.36 17.21
C SER A 298 37.02 -7.23 16.18
N ALA A 299 38.23 -7.62 16.56
CA ALA A 299 39.36 -7.72 15.65
C ALA A 299 39.21 -8.83 14.58
N TYR A 300 38.24 -9.74 14.73
CA TYR A 300 38.07 -10.91 13.83
C TYR A 300 36.66 -11.02 13.23
N ALA A 301 35.80 -10.03 13.48
CA ALA A 301 34.41 -10.05 13.02
C ALA A 301 33.78 -8.64 12.94
N VAL A 302 32.90 -8.45 11.96
CA VAL A 302 31.98 -7.32 11.84
C VAL A 302 30.54 -7.81 11.88
N ILE A 303 29.62 -6.91 12.23
CA ILE A 303 28.17 -7.14 12.17
C ILE A 303 27.60 -6.26 11.07
N ILE A 304 26.73 -6.85 10.25
CA ILE A 304 26.03 -6.22 9.14
C ILE A 304 24.55 -6.25 9.48
N GLU A 305 23.87 -5.11 9.47
CA GLU A 305 22.45 -4.96 9.80
C GLU A 305 21.73 -4.22 8.67
N TRP A 306 20.51 -4.62 8.33
CA TRP A 306 19.72 -4.05 7.24
C TRP A 306 18.21 -4.28 7.42
N GLU A 307 17.41 -3.49 6.72
CA GLU A 307 15.97 -3.63 6.57
C GLU A 307 15.59 -4.04 5.13
N PRO A 308 14.38 -4.58 4.89
CA PRO A 308 13.92 -4.94 3.54
C PRO A 308 13.85 -3.74 2.58
N PRO A 309 13.93 -3.96 1.25
CA PRO A 309 13.62 -2.94 0.25
C PRO A 309 12.20 -2.38 0.39
N LEU A 310 12.00 -1.11 0.01
CA LEU A 310 10.66 -0.49 0.02
C LEU A 310 9.81 -0.98 -1.16
N THR A 311 10.43 -1.27 -2.30
CA THR A 311 9.77 -1.87 -3.48
C THR A 311 10.38 -3.24 -3.79
N PRO A 312 9.99 -4.30 -3.07
CA PRO A 312 10.52 -5.65 -3.26
C PRO A 312 9.97 -6.33 -4.53
N ASN A 313 8.88 -5.83 -5.12
CA ASN A 313 8.25 -6.32 -6.36
C ASN A 313 7.88 -7.82 -6.36
N GLY A 314 7.80 -8.42 -5.16
CA GLY A 314 7.63 -9.85 -4.97
C GLY A 314 7.96 -10.27 -3.55
N ILE A 315 8.01 -11.57 -3.32
CA ILE A 315 8.39 -12.17 -2.05
C ILE A 315 9.91 -12.34 -2.05
N ILE A 316 10.60 -11.65 -1.13
CA ILE A 316 12.04 -11.82 -0.93
C ILE A 316 12.33 -13.27 -0.51
N THR A 317 13.27 -13.93 -1.19
CA THR A 317 13.68 -15.32 -0.98
C THR A 317 14.99 -15.40 -0.19
N LEU A 318 15.93 -14.50 -0.49
CA LEU A 318 17.23 -14.36 0.18
C LEU A 318 17.77 -12.92 0.07
N TYR A 319 18.80 -12.64 0.85
CA TYR A 319 19.70 -11.49 0.69
C TYR A 319 21.09 -12.03 0.37
N THR A 320 21.82 -11.37 -0.53
CA THR A 320 23.21 -11.75 -0.84
C THR A 320 24.15 -10.63 -0.41
N ILE A 321 25.13 -10.98 0.43
CA ILE A 321 26.14 -10.08 0.95
C ILE A 321 27.43 -10.32 0.18
N TYR A 322 27.95 -9.27 -0.46
CA TYR A 322 29.26 -9.26 -1.10
C TYR A 322 30.26 -8.57 -0.18
N ALA A 323 31.30 -9.30 0.21
CA ALA A 323 32.38 -8.83 1.07
C ALA A 323 33.70 -8.82 0.28
N ASP A 324 34.17 -7.63 -0.06
CA ASP A 324 35.47 -7.40 -0.69
C ASP A 324 36.55 -7.10 0.36
N TYR A 325 37.68 -7.79 0.26
CA TYR A 325 38.78 -7.68 1.21
C TYR A 325 39.97 -6.91 0.61
N ASN A 326 40.69 -6.17 1.46
CA ASN A 326 41.90 -5.41 1.09
C ASN A 326 43.04 -6.21 0.42
N ASN A 327 43.02 -7.54 0.46
CA ASN A 327 43.98 -8.43 -0.20
C ASN A 327 43.58 -8.75 -1.67
N GLY A 328 42.46 -8.22 -2.17
CA GLY A 328 41.94 -8.49 -3.51
C GLY A 328 41.12 -9.77 -3.66
N THR A 329 40.77 -10.44 -2.55
CA THR A 329 39.78 -11.52 -2.54
C THR A 329 38.39 -10.97 -2.24
N SER A 330 37.36 -11.68 -2.67
CA SER A 330 35.96 -11.37 -2.39
C SER A 330 35.21 -12.64 -1.95
N GLN A 331 34.14 -12.46 -1.17
CA GLN A 331 33.24 -13.54 -0.76
C GLN A 331 31.79 -13.11 -0.96
N GLU A 332 31.00 -14.02 -1.52
CA GLU A 332 29.54 -13.95 -1.64
C GLU A 332 28.91 -14.81 -0.54
N ILE A 333 27.89 -14.29 0.16
CA ILE A 333 27.19 -14.98 1.24
C ILE A 333 25.67 -14.80 1.07
N ASP A 334 24.97 -15.91 0.80
CA ASP A 334 23.51 -15.95 0.86
C ASP A 334 22.99 -16.05 2.30
N VAL A 335 22.03 -15.21 2.63
CA VAL A 335 21.35 -15.12 3.93
C VAL A 335 19.84 -15.19 3.74
N LYS A 336 19.10 -15.75 4.69
CA LYS A 336 17.66 -16.00 4.52
C LYS A 336 16.85 -14.71 4.47
N ALA A 337 15.74 -14.69 3.74
CA ALA A 337 14.80 -13.56 3.70
C ALA A 337 14.23 -13.13 5.08
N THR A 338 14.30 -13.99 6.11
CA THR A 338 13.89 -13.67 7.49
C THR A 338 14.92 -12.85 8.26
N ASP A 339 16.18 -12.89 7.83
CA ASP A 339 17.29 -12.39 8.64
C ASP A 339 17.53 -10.90 8.33
N ARG A 340 17.86 -10.12 9.37
CA ARG A 340 18.12 -8.65 9.29
C ARG A 340 19.51 -8.29 9.81
N ILE A 341 20.26 -9.30 10.20
CA ILE A 341 21.57 -9.19 10.84
C ILE A 341 22.42 -10.39 10.43
N TYR A 342 23.67 -10.14 10.05
CA TYR A 342 24.66 -11.16 9.76
C TYR A 342 25.99 -10.83 10.42
N LYS A 343 26.62 -11.83 11.03
CA LYS A 343 27.95 -11.69 11.64
C LYS A 343 28.99 -12.36 10.76
N LEU A 344 29.77 -11.55 10.05
CA LEU A 344 30.89 -12.03 9.27
C LEU A 344 32.09 -12.26 10.20
N ASN A 345 32.60 -13.50 10.24
CA ASN A 345 33.70 -13.92 11.11
C ASN A 345 34.90 -14.37 10.25
N GLY A 346 36.06 -14.59 10.89
CA GLY A 346 37.27 -15.08 10.21
C GLY A 346 38.10 -13.97 9.56
N LEU A 347 37.85 -12.71 9.94
CA LEU A 347 38.57 -11.54 9.47
C LEU A 347 39.92 -11.38 10.19
N SER A 348 40.83 -10.62 9.61
CA SER A 348 42.11 -10.26 10.24
C SER A 348 42.00 -8.96 11.07
N PRO A 349 42.80 -8.78 12.14
CA PRO A 349 42.81 -7.54 12.91
C PRO A 349 43.19 -6.32 12.10
N HIS A 350 42.49 -5.20 12.34
CA HIS A 350 42.65 -3.94 11.62
C HIS A 350 42.51 -4.04 10.08
N GLN A 351 41.87 -5.09 9.56
CA GLN A 351 41.61 -5.28 8.15
C GLN A 351 40.55 -4.29 7.66
N LEU A 352 40.75 -3.74 6.46
CA LEU A 352 39.72 -2.99 5.74
C LEU A 352 38.87 -3.96 4.92
N ILE A 353 37.55 -3.87 5.09
CA ILE A 353 36.54 -4.64 4.38
C ILE A 353 35.54 -3.69 3.75
N SER A 354 35.13 -3.99 2.52
CA SER A 354 34.08 -3.27 1.80
C SER A 354 32.90 -4.23 1.59
N ILE A 355 31.71 -3.80 1.96
CA ILE A 355 30.48 -4.60 1.89
C ILE A 355 29.44 -3.90 1.02
N ASN A 356 28.74 -4.68 0.21
CA ASN A 356 27.48 -4.30 -0.40
C ASN A 356 26.48 -5.48 -0.29
N ILE A 357 25.19 -5.19 -0.38
CA ILE A 357 24.12 -6.18 -0.16
C ILE A 357 22.97 -5.96 -1.16
N SER A 358 22.40 -7.06 -1.63
CA SER A 358 21.20 -7.11 -2.48
C SER A 358 20.09 -7.95 -1.84
N ALA A 359 18.90 -7.88 -2.42
CA ALA A 359 17.79 -8.77 -2.11
C ALA A 359 17.30 -9.45 -3.40
N SER A 360 16.78 -10.66 -3.28
CA SER A 360 16.35 -11.47 -4.43
C SER A 360 14.91 -11.97 -4.24
N THR A 361 14.12 -11.98 -5.32
CA THR A 361 12.81 -12.67 -5.37
C THR A 361 12.98 -14.04 -6.04
N VAL A 362 11.87 -14.71 -6.36
CA VAL A 362 11.89 -15.93 -7.19
C VAL A 362 12.28 -15.68 -8.66
N ILE A 363 12.25 -14.42 -9.11
CA ILE A 363 12.58 -14.02 -10.48
C ILE A 363 14.09 -13.78 -10.63
N GLY A 364 14.71 -13.16 -9.62
CA GLY A 364 16.15 -12.87 -9.63
C GLY A 364 16.56 -11.87 -8.57
N GLU A 365 17.82 -11.45 -8.67
CA GLU A 365 18.48 -10.49 -7.78
C GLU A 365 18.17 -9.04 -8.19
N GLY A 366 17.94 -8.18 -7.20
CA GLY A 366 17.78 -6.73 -7.38
C GLY A 366 19.11 -5.97 -7.42
N PRO A 367 19.08 -4.63 -7.34
CA PRO A 367 20.30 -3.82 -7.32
C PRO A 367 21.12 -4.03 -6.04
N LEU A 368 22.44 -3.91 -6.16
CA LEU A 368 23.38 -3.85 -5.04
C LEU A 368 23.24 -2.51 -4.30
N SER A 369 23.36 -2.54 -2.97
CA SER A 369 23.51 -1.34 -2.14
C SER A 369 24.78 -0.55 -2.51
N SER A 370 24.86 0.70 -2.04
CA SER A 370 26.15 1.40 -1.99
C SER A 370 27.16 0.61 -1.16
N THR A 371 28.44 0.71 -1.55
CA THR A 371 29.54 0.05 -0.83
C THR A 371 29.84 0.78 0.49
N ILE A 372 29.76 0.06 1.60
CA ILE A 372 30.13 0.53 2.93
C ILE A 372 31.48 -0.10 3.30
N SER A 373 32.47 0.73 3.57
CA SER A 373 33.82 0.29 3.94
C SER A 373 34.09 0.54 5.42
N GLU A 374 34.45 -0.50 6.17
CA GLU A 374 34.66 -0.47 7.62
C GLU A 374 35.95 -1.23 7.99
N ARG A 375 36.49 -1.03 9.20
CA ARG A 375 37.68 -1.75 9.68
C ARG A 375 37.40 -2.54 10.96
N THR A 376 37.86 -3.78 10.99
CA THR A 376 37.87 -4.57 12.22
C THR A 376 38.67 -3.86 13.31
N SER A 377 38.33 -4.15 14.57
CA SER A 377 39.07 -3.58 15.70
C SER A 377 40.56 -3.96 15.63
N GLN A 378 41.41 -3.19 16.29
CA GLN A 378 42.80 -3.58 16.47
C GLN A 378 42.89 -4.75 17.46
N ALA A 379 43.89 -5.61 17.30
CA ALA A 379 44.32 -6.58 18.32
C ALA A 379 45.76 -6.29 18.73
N VAL A 380 46.24 -7.02 19.74
CA VAL A 380 47.62 -6.91 20.21
C VAL A 380 48.60 -7.43 19.14
N PRO A 381 49.81 -6.85 19.00
CA PRO A 381 50.81 -7.34 18.04
C PRO A 381 51.28 -8.77 18.30
N SER A 382 51.81 -9.41 17.25
CA SER A 382 52.71 -10.56 17.42
C SER A 382 54.01 -10.17 18.13
N GLN A 383 54.85 -11.17 18.40
CA GLN A 383 56.24 -10.93 18.78
C GLN A 383 56.99 -10.16 17.67
N VAL A 384 58.00 -9.38 18.09
CA VAL A 384 58.98 -8.75 17.20
C VAL A 384 59.86 -9.79 16.49
N THR A 385 60.44 -9.45 15.34
CA THR A 385 61.45 -10.27 14.66
C THR A 385 62.86 -9.76 14.96
N ASP A 386 63.89 -10.51 14.55
CA ASP A 386 65.31 -10.12 14.62
C ASP A 386 65.75 -9.56 15.99
N PHE A 387 65.23 -10.16 17.07
CA PHE A 387 65.52 -9.75 18.43
C PHE A 387 66.89 -10.26 18.86
N GLU A 388 67.80 -9.33 19.13
CA GLU A 388 69.15 -9.58 19.59
C GLU A 388 69.48 -8.68 20.79
N VAL A 389 70.29 -9.22 21.70
CA VAL A 389 70.80 -8.52 22.87
C VAL A 389 72.30 -8.75 22.98
N SER A 390 73.07 -7.69 23.08
CA SER A 390 74.54 -7.72 23.25
C SER A 390 74.99 -6.80 24.37
N ALA A 391 76.02 -7.19 25.10
CA ALA A 391 76.67 -6.29 26.04
C ALA A 391 77.63 -5.36 25.27
N LEU A 392 77.57 -4.06 25.56
CA LEU A 392 78.47 -3.05 24.98
C LEU A 392 79.61 -2.72 25.94
N SER A 393 79.33 -2.76 27.23
CA SER A 393 80.27 -2.49 28.30
C SER A 393 79.79 -3.20 29.59
N PRO A 394 80.57 -3.19 30.67
CA PRO A 394 80.20 -3.86 31.92
C PRO A 394 78.93 -3.29 32.58
N ASN A 395 78.47 -2.11 32.14
CA ASN A 395 77.31 -1.41 32.66
C ASN A 395 76.29 -1.05 31.57
N GLU A 396 76.38 -1.61 30.36
CA GLU A 396 75.49 -1.26 29.25
C GLU A 396 75.13 -2.47 28.36
N LEU A 397 73.82 -2.67 28.17
CA LEU A 397 73.26 -3.65 27.25
C LEU A 397 72.64 -2.93 26.04
N LEU A 398 72.99 -3.35 24.83
CA LEU A 398 72.28 -2.99 23.61
C LEU A 398 71.18 -4.01 23.35
N VAL A 399 69.97 -3.51 23.14
CA VAL A 399 68.78 -4.30 22.81
C VAL A 399 68.33 -3.85 21.42
N SER A 400 68.19 -4.78 20.47
CA SER A 400 67.75 -4.50 19.10
C SER A 400 66.69 -5.47 18.61
N TRP A 401 65.78 -4.99 17.76
CA TRP A 401 64.66 -5.76 17.20
C TRP A 401 64.18 -5.14 15.88
N SER A 402 63.49 -5.96 15.09
CA SER A 402 62.71 -5.56 13.92
C SER A 402 61.22 -5.49 14.25
N LEU A 403 60.43 -4.97 13.31
CA LEU A 403 58.97 -4.90 13.39
C LEU A 403 58.33 -6.30 13.58
N PRO A 404 57.20 -6.43 14.29
CA PRO A 404 56.45 -7.69 14.37
C PRO A 404 55.97 -8.17 12.99
N GLU A 405 55.92 -9.49 12.76
CA GLU A 405 55.37 -10.07 11.51
C GLU A 405 53.89 -9.68 11.31
N TYR A 406 53.09 -9.67 12.39
CA TYR A 406 51.69 -9.26 12.38
C TYR A 406 51.46 -8.11 13.36
N HIS A 407 51.41 -6.88 12.84
CA HIS A 407 51.15 -5.68 13.65
C HIS A 407 49.75 -5.68 14.31
N ASN A 408 48.76 -6.32 13.68
CA ASN A 408 47.36 -6.40 14.12
C ASN A 408 46.65 -5.06 14.40
N GLY A 409 47.23 -3.95 13.95
CA GLY A 409 46.81 -2.60 14.30
C GLY A 409 47.85 -1.56 13.88
N ILE A 410 47.74 -0.37 14.48
CA ILE A 410 48.75 0.68 14.37
C ILE A 410 49.67 0.54 15.58
N LEU A 411 50.97 0.34 15.34
CA LEU A 411 51.97 0.31 16.41
C LEU A 411 52.09 1.70 17.05
N THR A 412 52.30 1.73 18.35
CA THR A 412 52.30 2.98 19.15
C THR A 412 53.57 3.17 19.97
N LYS A 413 54.22 2.08 20.39
CA LYS A 413 55.46 2.04 21.17
C LYS A 413 55.95 0.59 21.32
N TYR A 414 57.20 0.43 21.73
CA TYR A 414 57.70 -0.80 22.33
C TYR A 414 57.92 -0.61 23.83
N LYS A 415 57.97 -1.73 24.55
CA LYS A 415 58.30 -1.82 25.97
C LYS A 415 59.42 -2.83 26.13
N ILE A 416 60.51 -2.40 26.76
CA ILE A 416 61.66 -3.23 27.08
C ILE A 416 61.70 -3.37 28.60
N VAL A 417 61.84 -4.59 29.09
CA VAL A 417 61.98 -4.90 30.52
C VAL A 417 63.27 -5.68 30.70
N VAL A 418 64.18 -5.17 31.50
CA VAL A 418 65.41 -5.86 31.87
C VAL A 418 65.32 -6.19 33.35
N TYR A 419 65.46 -7.47 33.70
CA TYR A 419 65.39 -7.90 35.09
C TYR A 419 66.40 -8.99 35.43
N ASN A 420 66.75 -9.06 36.72
CA ASN A 420 67.48 -10.17 37.30
C ASN A 420 66.69 -10.66 38.53
N LYS A 421 66.29 -11.93 38.53
CA LYS A 421 65.48 -12.54 39.60
C LYS A 421 66.27 -12.86 40.88
N VAL A 422 67.59 -12.97 40.79
CA VAL A 422 68.48 -13.27 41.92
C VAL A 422 68.67 -12.01 42.77
N TYR A 423 69.00 -10.89 42.13
CA TYR A 423 69.22 -9.58 42.76
C TYR A 423 67.93 -8.76 42.94
N ASN A 424 66.76 -9.32 42.57
CA ASN A 424 65.45 -8.65 42.62
C ASN A 424 65.43 -7.28 41.91
N TYR A 425 66.23 -7.15 40.85
CA TYR A 425 66.34 -5.94 40.03
C TYR A 425 65.38 -6.01 38.84
N THR A 426 64.73 -4.89 38.50
CA THR A 426 63.90 -4.75 37.30
C THR A 426 63.84 -3.29 36.87
N VAL A 427 64.20 -3.01 35.62
CA VAL A 427 63.92 -1.74 34.93
C VAL A 427 62.92 -1.99 33.78
N SER A 428 62.04 -1.03 33.53
CA SER A 428 61.12 -1.05 32.41
C SER A 428 61.07 0.30 31.71
N LEU A 429 61.27 0.30 30.40
CA LEU A 429 61.32 1.49 29.57
C LEU A 429 60.38 1.36 28.37
N PHE A 430 59.81 2.48 27.92
CA PHE A 430 59.01 2.56 26.70
C PHE A 430 59.76 3.40 25.67
N VAL A 431 59.78 2.94 24.42
CA VAL A 431 60.39 3.63 23.28
C VAL A 431 59.37 3.82 22.15
N PRO A 432 59.52 4.83 21.28
CA PRO A 432 58.64 5.04 20.13
C PRO A 432 58.50 3.82 19.22
N ASP A 433 57.41 3.77 18.46
CA ASP A 433 57.14 2.79 17.40
C ASP A 433 58.19 2.80 16.26
N THR A 434 58.91 3.91 16.11
CA THR A 434 60.00 4.08 15.13
C THR A 434 61.36 3.56 15.62
N SER A 435 61.49 3.16 16.88
CA SER A 435 62.74 2.62 17.44
C SER A 435 62.92 1.14 17.10
N THR A 436 64.11 0.80 16.61
CA THR A 436 64.57 -0.59 16.37
C THR A 436 65.65 -1.04 17.36
N ASN A 437 66.16 -0.13 18.20
CA ASN A 437 67.09 -0.44 19.26
C ASN A 437 67.02 0.53 20.43
N VAL A 438 67.63 0.15 21.56
CA VAL A 438 67.85 1.00 22.74
C VAL A 438 69.03 0.47 23.55
N THR A 439 69.82 1.36 24.12
CA THR A 439 70.86 1.02 25.11
C THR A 439 70.28 1.17 26.52
N VAL A 440 70.47 0.15 27.36
CA VAL A 440 70.03 0.13 28.76
C VAL A 440 71.26 0.14 29.66
N SER A 441 71.38 1.16 30.50
CA SER A 441 72.51 1.37 31.41
C SER A 441 72.13 1.56 32.89
N ASP A 442 70.84 1.78 33.17
CA ASP A 442 70.32 2.04 34.51
C ASP A 442 70.35 0.77 35.38
N GLY A 443 71.29 0.68 36.32
CA GLY A 443 71.42 -0.44 37.25
C GLY A 443 71.93 -1.76 36.64
N ILE A 444 72.64 -1.68 35.51
CA ILE A 444 73.39 -2.83 34.97
C ILE A 444 74.73 -2.93 35.70
N GLU A 445 75.01 -4.09 36.27
CA GLU A 445 76.25 -4.43 36.99
C GLU A 445 77.11 -5.40 36.17
N PRO A 446 78.46 -5.39 36.32
CA PRO A 446 79.36 -6.23 35.55
C PRO A 446 79.19 -7.74 35.78
N PHE A 447 79.33 -8.54 34.73
CA PHE A 447 79.25 -10.00 34.75
C PHE A 447 77.97 -10.59 35.39
N VAL A 448 76.87 -9.84 35.35
CA VAL A 448 75.56 -10.26 35.89
C VAL A 448 74.64 -10.76 34.76
N PRO A 449 73.94 -11.90 34.94
CA PRO A 449 72.98 -12.38 33.95
C PRO A 449 71.66 -11.59 34.02
N TYR A 450 71.26 -10.97 32.92
CA TYR A 450 69.98 -10.27 32.79
C TYR A 450 69.04 -11.01 31.85
N THR A 451 67.75 -11.09 32.23
CA THR A 451 66.69 -11.43 31.27
C THR A 451 66.15 -10.14 30.68
N VAL A 452 66.32 -9.99 29.37
CA VAL A 452 65.79 -8.87 28.59
C VAL A 452 64.53 -9.35 27.88
N VAL A 453 63.46 -8.56 27.96
CA VAL A 453 62.16 -8.82 27.36
C VAL A 453 61.76 -7.62 26.52
N VAL A 454 61.25 -7.86 25.30
CA VAL A 454 60.70 -6.83 24.42
C VAL A 454 59.28 -7.18 24.00
N SER A 455 58.39 -6.18 23.95
CA SER A 455 57.00 -6.32 23.48
C SER A 455 56.56 -5.06 22.74
N ALA A 456 55.70 -5.22 21.74
CA ALA A 456 55.15 -4.13 20.93
C ALA A 456 53.71 -3.77 21.38
N PHE A 457 53.27 -2.53 21.17
CA PHE A 457 51.92 -2.07 21.57
C PHE A 457 51.10 -1.53 20.41
N THR A 458 49.82 -1.93 20.35
CA THR A 458 48.76 -1.21 19.61
C THR A 458 47.81 -0.53 20.58
N HIS A 459 46.78 0.14 20.05
CA HIS A 459 45.70 0.67 20.90
C HIS A 459 44.90 -0.44 21.63
N ALA A 460 45.02 -1.70 21.22
CA ALA A 460 44.41 -2.84 21.90
C ALA A 460 45.21 -3.33 23.12
N GLY A 461 46.49 -2.96 23.26
CA GLY A 461 47.33 -3.30 24.40
C GLY A 461 48.72 -3.84 24.04
N GLU A 462 49.33 -4.53 25.02
CA GLU A 462 50.65 -5.16 24.94
C GLU A 462 50.58 -6.46 24.13
N GLY A 463 51.46 -6.57 23.13
CA GLY A 463 51.65 -7.74 22.27
C GLY A 463 52.38 -8.90 22.95
N ILE A 464 52.57 -9.97 22.18
CA ILE A 464 53.34 -11.12 22.65
C ILE A 464 54.79 -10.70 22.89
N ALA A 465 55.27 -10.91 24.11
CA ALA A 465 56.62 -10.55 24.52
C ALA A 465 57.64 -11.65 24.15
N LEU A 466 58.81 -11.24 23.68
CA LEU A 466 59.94 -12.11 23.38
C LEU A 466 61.08 -11.84 24.38
N SER A 467 61.83 -12.88 24.77
CA SER A 467 62.85 -12.76 25.83
C SER A 467 64.15 -13.52 25.54
N GLN A 468 65.26 -12.94 25.98
CA GLN A 468 66.62 -13.48 25.86
C GLN A 468 67.37 -13.27 27.17
N ILE A 469 68.34 -14.14 27.46
CA ILE A 469 69.25 -14.02 28.61
C ILE A 469 70.63 -13.66 28.08
N ILE A 470 71.27 -12.66 28.71
CA ILE A 470 72.61 -12.16 28.37
C ILE A 470 73.40 -11.93 29.67
N PHE A 471 74.73 -12.02 29.62
CA PHE A 471 75.60 -11.50 30.68
C PHE A 471 76.14 -10.14 30.23
N SER A 472 76.24 -9.17 31.14
CA SER A 472 77.05 -7.96 30.93
C SER A 472 78.54 -8.32 30.82
N GLU A 473 79.32 -7.45 30.18
CA GLU A 473 80.77 -7.63 30.07
C GLU A 473 81.47 -7.65 31.45
N GLU A 474 82.67 -8.21 31.48
CA GLU A 474 83.50 -8.28 32.68
C GLU A 474 84.02 -6.88 33.08
N GLY A 475 83.88 -6.54 34.35
CA GLY A 475 84.32 -5.29 34.94
C GLY A 475 85.61 -5.44 35.74
N VAL A 476 86.12 -4.31 36.24
CA VAL A 476 87.16 -4.35 37.26
C VAL A 476 86.57 -4.79 38.61
N PRO A 477 87.31 -5.54 39.45
CA PRO A 477 86.89 -5.86 40.81
C PRO A 477 86.50 -4.61 41.60
N SER A 478 85.42 -4.69 42.39
CA SER A 478 84.86 -3.52 43.09
C SER A 478 85.62 -3.10 44.33
N VAL A 479 86.40 -4.01 44.92
CA VAL A 479 87.19 -3.80 46.13
C VAL A 479 88.57 -4.43 45.97
N GLU A 480 89.53 -3.94 46.75
CA GLU A 480 90.87 -4.51 46.83
C GLU A 480 90.90 -5.73 47.78
N PRO A 481 91.76 -6.74 47.56
CA PRO A 481 91.88 -7.88 48.48
C PRO A 481 92.40 -7.45 49.86
N GLU A 482 91.68 -7.78 50.92
CA GLU A 482 92.11 -7.45 52.28
C GLU A 482 93.33 -8.27 52.71
N LEU A 483 94.40 -7.60 53.12
CA LEU A 483 95.64 -8.25 53.57
C LEU A 483 95.51 -8.72 55.03
N ILE A 484 95.31 -10.03 55.21
CA ILE A 484 95.14 -10.69 56.51
C ILE A 484 96.44 -10.74 57.31
N LEU A 485 97.57 -11.04 56.64
CA LEU A 485 98.86 -11.24 57.30
C LEU A 485 100.02 -10.76 56.43
N SER A 486 100.93 -10.01 57.04
CA SER A 486 102.27 -9.74 56.54
C SER A 486 103.30 -10.10 57.63
N GLU A 487 103.85 -11.31 57.55
CA GLU A 487 104.83 -11.78 58.54
C GLU A 487 106.22 -11.99 57.92
N ARG A 488 107.25 -11.61 58.68
CA ARG A 488 108.65 -11.84 58.30
C ARG A 488 109.01 -13.29 58.59
N THR A 489 109.25 -14.08 57.56
CA THR A 489 109.67 -15.47 57.69
C THR A 489 111.15 -15.60 58.03
N ASP A 490 112.04 -14.94 57.28
CA ASP A 490 113.49 -14.94 57.53
C ASP A 490 114.09 -13.52 57.45
N ALA A 491 115.42 -13.41 57.30
CA ALA A 491 116.10 -12.12 57.16
C ALA A 491 115.83 -11.39 55.84
N THR A 492 115.35 -12.08 54.80
CA THR A 492 115.18 -11.56 53.43
C THR A 492 113.86 -11.98 52.79
N SER A 493 112.90 -12.46 53.57
CA SER A 493 111.63 -13.01 53.07
C SER A 493 110.46 -12.55 53.94
N LEU A 494 109.34 -12.24 53.28
CA LEU A 494 108.09 -11.81 53.89
C LEU A 494 106.96 -12.63 53.25
N HIS A 495 106.10 -13.20 54.08
CA HIS A 495 104.95 -13.98 53.66
C HIS A 495 103.69 -13.10 53.72
N LEU A 496 102.98 -13.03 52.59
CA LEU A 496 101.74 -12.27 52.43
C LEU A 496 100.56 -13.22 52.32
N LEU A 497 99.51 -12.96 53.08
CA LEU A 497 98.23 -13.66 53.01
C LEU A 497 97.11 -12.63 52.90
N TRP A 498 96.20 -12.82 51.93
CA TRP A 498 95.04 -11.96 51.71
C TRP A 498 93.75 -12.80 51.56
N GLU A 499 92.60 -12.18 51.77
CA GLU A 499 91.30 -12.81 51.53
C GLU A 499 90.98 -12.84 50.03
N ALA A 500 90.34 -13.93 49.58
CA ALA A 500 89.87 -14.04 48.21
C ALA A 500 88.55 -13.28 48.05
N LEU A 501 88.48 -12.40 47.05
CA LEU A 501 87.27 -11.65 46.70
C LEU A 501 86.12 -12.60 46.36
N SER A 502 84.90 -12.25 46.78
CA SER A 502 83.69 -12.97 46.40
C SER A 502 83.39 -12.83 44.90
N LEU A 503 82.53 -13.71 44.36
CA LEU A 503 82.14 -13.66 42.94
C LEU A 503 81.44 -12.34 42.56
N GLU A 504 80.74 -11.70 43.51
CA GLU A 504 80.07 -10.41 43.31
C GLU A 504 81.08 -9.24 43.28
N GLU A 505 82.14 -9.34 44.08
CA GLU A 505 83.23 -8.36 44.14
C GLU A 505 84.20 -8.49 42.96
N LEU A 506 84.42 -9.70 42.46
CA LEU A 506 85.32 -9.99 41.34
C LEU A 506 84.84 -9.38 40.02
N ARG A 507 83.52 -9.29 39.79
CA ARG A 507 82.91 -8.64 38.62
C ARG A 507 83.34 -9.21 37.25
N GLY A 508 83.84 -10.45 37.24
CA GLY A 508 84.37 -11.16 36.09
C GLY A 508 85.20 -12.37 36.54
N PHE A 509 86.03 -12.90 35.66
CA PHE A 509 87.02 -13.92 36.01
C PHE A 509 88.31 -13.27 36.50
N LEU A 510 88.80 -13.69 37.66
CA LEU A 510 90.09 -13.25 38.19
C LEU A 510 91.24 -13.74 37.29
N ASP A 511 91.88 -12.82 36.58
CA ASP A 511 93.07 -13.10 35.77
C ASP A 511 94.33 -13.29 36.63
N SER A 512 94.71 -12.25 37.40
CA SER A 512 95.95 -12.26 38.18
C SER A 512 95.93 -11.27 39.36
N TYR A 513 96.81 -11.50 40.34
CA TYR A 513 97.12 -10.54 41.41
C TYR A 513 98.45 -9.85 41.14
N VAL A 514 98.52 -8.54 41.37
CA VAL A 514 99.76 -7.74 41.27
C VAL A 514 100.15 -7.24 42.66
N VAL A 515 101.31 -7.68 43.15
CA VAL A 515 101.88 -7.23 44.43
C VAL A 515 102.93 -6.16 44.15
N VAL A 516 102.72 -4.95 44.66
CA VAL A 516 103.67 -3.83 44.55
C VAL A 516 104.25 -3.54 45.94
N PHE A 517 105.56 -3.43 46.04
CA PHE A 517 106.27 -3.05 47.26
C PHE A 517 107.21 -1.87 46.96
N GLU A 518 107.28 -0.92 47.89
CA GLU A 518 108.17 0.25 47.79
C GLU A 518 109.15 0.23 48.97
N GLU A 519 110.46 0.28 48.67
CA GLU A 519 111.50 0.33 49.70
C GLU A 519 111.71 1.77 50.17
N LEU A 520 111.06 2.11 51.30
CA LEU A 520 111.24 3.40 51.95
C LEU A 520 112.66 3.51 52.55
N ASN A 521 113.58 4.10 51.79
CA ASN A 521 114.94 4.41 52.23
C ASN A 521 115.00 5.59 53.22
N THR A 522 114.37 5.44 54.38
CA THR A 522 114.53 6.31 55.55
C THR A 522 115.58 5.76 56.50
N TYR A 523 116.81 6.22 56.33
CA TYR A 523 117.90 5.96 57.26
C TYR A 523 117.59 6.51 58.66
N GLN A 524 117.18 5.64 59.58
CA GLN A 524 117.57 5.71 61.00
C GLN A 524 117.27 4.38 61.72
N CYS A 525 118.26 3.49 61.76
CA CYS A 525 118.37 2.58 62.89
C CYS A 525 118.66 3.43 64.12
N LEU A 526 117.68 3.57 65.01
CA LEU A 526 117.96 3.96 66.40
C LEU A 526 118.65 2.76 67.05
N ASP A 527 119.95 2.90 67.34
CA ASP A 527 120.65 2.01 68.26
C ASP A 527 119.94 2.05 69.61
N LEU A 528 119.12 1.03 69.89
CA LEU A 528 118.66 0.73 71.24
C LEU A 528 119.81 0.04 71.97
N ASP A 529 120.67 0.87 72.57
CA ASP A 529 121.78 0.50 73.44
C ASP A 529 121.30 -0.55 74.48
N PRO A 530 121.90 -1.76 74.57
CA PRO A 530 121.27 -2.91 75.20
C PRO A 530 121.40 -2.94 76.74
N LEU A 531 120.92 -1.88 77.41
CA LEU A 531 120.88 -1.76 78.87
C LEU A 531 119.64 -1.00 79.37
N THR A 532 118.45 -1.63 79.29
CA THR A 532 117.62 -1.92 80.48
C THR A 532 116.29 -2.60 80.12
N SER A 533 116.04 -3.73 80.80
CA SER A 533 114.72 -4.33 80.93
C SER A 533 113.79 -3.45 81.77
N ASN A 534 112.56 -3.20 81.33
CA ASN A 534 111.36 -3.76 81.99
C ASN A 534 110.07 -3.45 81.21
N LEU A 535 109.15 -4.42 81.22
CA LEU A 535 107.89 -4.39 80.49
C LEU A 535 106.83 -3.52 81.18
N PHE A 536 105.94 -2.94 80.37
CA PHE A 536 104.51 -2.87 80.64
C PHE A 536 103.74 -3.11 79.33
#